data_AF-A0A0D3I4J5-F1
#
_entry.id   AF-A0A0D3I4J5-F1
#
_cell.length_a   1.000
_cell.length_b   1.000
_cell.length_c   1.000
_cell.angle_alpha   90.00
_cell.angle_beta   90.00
_cell.angle_gamma   90.00
#
_symmetry.space_group_name_H-M   'P 1'
#
loop_
_entity.id
_entity.type
_entity.pdbx_description
1 polymer ?
#
loop_
_entity_poly.entity_id
_entity_poly.type
_entity_poly.pdbx_seq_one_letter_code
_entity_poly.pdbx_strand_id
1 'polypeptide(L)'
;MPRSRSPARRTVGVRVAGIYIAPASAAPMESLLSATLIEGRGIEGDRYALHTGTYSALRASAKAPGEREPGRQLTMVSADGVEASLKRAGVKPPPCLEFRRNIVLKGISAEELLSAVGRTVEVGDARVFVHRHCVPCLYNERKAGCPGMMEAVWMASGVSCEVVAGGTLRVGDPLAIVGEEDASRVDAGIHPAGYYLPPSKRTSAMVREARERQAAARAALEASGGREGVERAERAYASVGLTFWPEQTGTASGRPRFPSGWRAAAAMALLACLAWAALAARPELAHRFAPPPRAQTRDSPRLPPSPRMPPPLPAPTLPPDDDDDEILCDCGWTRVEGQSCVETAGKEGFACWSDCCGT
;
A
#
# COMPACT_ATOMS: atom_id res chain seq x y z
N MET A 1 -9.01 12.93 -45.69
CA MET A 1 -9.71 13.81 -44.75
C MET A 1 -9.10 13.62 -43.37
N PRO A 2 -8.63 14.66 -42.67
CA PRO A 2 -8.14 14.50 -41.32
C PRO A 2 -9.36 14.24 -40.41
N ARG A 3 -9.30 13.15 -39.64
CA ARG A 3 -10.34 12.81 -38.66
C ARG A 3 -10.42 13.92 -37.62
N SER A 4 -11.62 14.48 -37.48
CA SER A 4 -12.00 15.40 -36.41
C SER A 4 -11.49 14.88 -35.07
N ARG A 5 -10.60 15.62 -34.40
CA ARG A 5 -10.17 15.34 -33.04
C ARG A 5 -11.39 15.51 -32.12
N SER A 6 -11.87 14.43 -31.52
CA SER A 6 -12.84 14.50 -30.41
C SER A 6 -12.35 15.53 -29.37
N PRO A 7 -13.19 16.47 -28.91
CA PRO A 7 -12.76 17.52 -28.00
C PRO A 7 -12.26 16.90 -26.70
N ALA A 8 -11.04 17.28 -26.29
CA ALA A 8 -10.45 16.88 -25.02
C ALA A 8 -11.45 17.19 -23.89
N ARG A 9 -11.82 16.18 -23.10
CA ARG A 9 -12.60 16.42 -21.88
C ARG A 9 -11.65 17.05 -20.87
N ARG A 10 -11.54 18.38 -20.89
CA ARG A 10 -10.87 19.13 -19.82
C ARG A 10 -11.63 18.81 -18.54
N THR A 11 -11.01 18.02 -17.66
CA THR A 11 -11.49 17.82 -16.30
C THR A 11 -11.26 19.12 -15.55
N VAL A 12 -12.29 19.97 -15.51
CA VAL A 12 -12.26 21.27 -14.85
C VAL A 12 -11.91 21.09 -13.38
N GLY A 13 -10.92 21.84 -12.89
CA GLY A 13 -10.52 21.84 -11.48
C GLY A 13 -9.46 20.82 -11.07
N VAL A 14 -9.03 19.92 -11.97
CA VAL A 14 -7.95 18.97 -11.66
C VAL A 14 -6.59 19.65 -11.74
N ARG A 15 -5.81 19.51 -10.67
CA ARG A 15 -4.44 20.04 -10.58
C ARG A 15 -3.48 19.05 -9.94
N VAL A 16 -2.20 19.25 -10.21
CA VAL A 16 -1.09 18.58 -9.53
C VAL A 16 -0.94 19.21 -8.15
N ALA A 17 -1.22 18.45 -7.09
CA ALA A 17 -1.07 18.89 -5.71
C ALA A 17 0.30 18.56 -5.12
N GLY A 18 0.99 17.56 -5.67
CA GLY A 18 2.32 17.19 -5.19
C GLY A 18 3.09 16.37 -6.21
N ILE A 19 4.42 16.54 -6.20
CA ILE A 19 5.35 15.80 -7.04
C ILE A 19 6.40 15.17 -6.12
N TYR A 20 6.60 13.86 -6.28
CA TYR A 20 7.50 13.09 -5.44
C TYR A 20 8.37 12.14 -6.27
N ILE A 21 9.63 12.01 -5.87
CA ILE A 21 10.56 11.03 -6.42
C ILE A 21 11.21 10.25 -5.28
N ALA A 22 11.89 9.16 -5.60
CA ALA A 22 12.98 8.72 -4.73
C ALA A 22 14.16 8.24 -5.57
N PRO A 23 15.41 8.49 -5.15
CA PRO A 23 16.59 8.15 -5.94
C PRO A 23 16.88 6.65 -6.02
N ALA A 24 16.35 5.85 -5.08
CA ALA A 24 16.57 4.41 -5.01
C ALA A 24 15.39 3.63 -4.42
N SER A 25 15.45 2.31 -4.54
CA SER A 25 14.57 1.38 -3.83
C SER A 25 14.61 1.62 -2.32
N ALA A 26 13.44 1.61 -1.68
CA ALA A 26 13.24 1.82 -0.24
C ALA A 26 13.73 3.16 0.36
N ALA A 27 14.41 4.01 -0.41
CA ALA A 27 14.81 5.35 0.00
C ALA A 27 13.60 6.21 0.38
N PRO A 28 13.76 7.20 1.28
CA PRO A 28 12.74 8.21 1.55
C PRO A 28 12.25 8.87 0.25
N MET A 29 10.97 9.25 0.21
CA MET A 29 10.45 10.04 -0.90
C MET A 29 10.84 11.51 -0.70
N GLU A 30 11.15 12.20 -1.78
CA GLU A 30 11.52 13.60 -1.80
C GLU A 30 10.41 14.39 -2.50
N SER A 31 10.04 15.53 -1.92
CA SER A 31 9.04 16.44 -2.51
C SER A 31 9.71 17.43 -3.46
N LEU A 32 9.10 17.66 -4.61
CA LEU A 32 9.57 18.61 -5.62
C LEU A 32 8.48 19.65 -5.91
N LEU A 33 8.90 20.87 -6.25
CA LEU A 33 8.02 21.89 -6.81
C LEU A 33 7.87 21.75 -8.33
N SER A 34 8.88 21.16 -8.98
CA SER A 34 8.89 20.90 -10.42
C SER A 34 9.71 19.65 -10.73
N ALA A 35 9.35 18.95 -11.80
CA ALA A 35 10.05 17.77 -12.28
C ALA A 35 10.16 17.74 -13.80
N THR A 36 11.25 17.17 -14.30
CA THR A 36 11.47 16.90 -15.72
C THR A 36 11.02 15.47 -16.05
N LEU A 37 10.06 15.33 -16.95
CA LEU A 37 9.62 14.05 -17.49
C LEU A 37 10.40 13.77 -18.78
N ILE A 38 11.04 12.60 -18.85
CA ILE A 38 11.79 12.14 -20.03
C ILE A 38 11.00 11.04 -20.73
N GLU A 39 10.75 11.26 -22.02
CA GLU A 39 10.08 10.30 -22.90
C GLU A 39 10.70 8.90 -22.82
N GLY A 40 9.85 7.89 -22.66
CA GLY A 40 10.28 6.49 -22.58
C GLY A 40 11.10 6.11 -21.34
N ARG A 41 11.38 7.07 -20.43
CA ARG A 41 12.27 6.86 -19.28
C ARG A 41 11.59 7.10 -17.93
N GLY A 42 10.73 8.10 -17.83
CA GLY A 42 10.09 8.50 -16.57
C GLY A 42 10.60 9.83 -16.04
N ILE A 43 10.51 10.03 -14.72
CA ILE A 43 10.90 11.30 -14.09
C ILE A 43 12.40 11.33 -13.82
N GLU A 44 13.05 12.44 -14.14
CA GLU A 44 14.45 12.68 -13.82
C GLU A 44 14.72 12.48 -12.31
N GLY A 45 15.77 11.73 -11.97
CA GLY A 45 16.13 11.45 -10.58
C GLY A 45 15.29 10.36 -9.89
N ASP A 46 14.18 9.89 -10.48
CA ASP A 46 13.40 8.80 -9.88
C ASP A 46 14.05 7.42 -10.13
N ARG A 47 13.95 6.56 -9.11
CA ARG A 47 14.43 5.17 -9.08
C ARG A 47 14.04 4.32 -10.28
N TYR A 48 12.90 4.56 -10.92
CA TYR A 48 12.51 3.78 -12.09
C TYR A 48 13.19 4.28 -13.36
N ALA A 49 13.37 5.60 -13.50
CA ALA A 49 14.18 6.21 -14.55
C ALA A 49 15.67 5.85 -14.39
N LEU A 50 16.17 5.81 -13.15
CA LEU A 50 17.55 5.42 -12.80
C LEU A 50 17.79 3.91 -12.77
N HIS A 51 16.73 3.11 -12.91
CA HIS A 51 16.77 1.63 -12.82
C HIS A 51 17.23 1.07 -11.45
N THR A 52 17.19 1.89 -10.41
CA THR A 52 17.50 1.55 -9.01
C THR A 52 16.26 1.21 -8.18
N GLY A 53 15.07 1.15 -8.80
CA GLY A 53 13.81 0.77 -8.17
C GLY A 53 13.69 -0.73 -7.86
N THR A 54 12.79 -1.06 -6.92
CA THR A 54 12.57 -2.45 -6.45
C THR A 54 12.24 -3.40 -7.61
N TYR A 55 11.38 -2.96 -8.52
CA TYR A 55 10.93 -3.76 -9.65
C TYR A 55 11.72 -3.49 -10.94
N SER A 56 12.77 -2.68 -10.92
CA SER A 56 13.48 -2.26 -12.15
C SER A 56 14.18 -3.41 -12.88
N ALA A 57 14.45 -4.52 -12.20
CA ALA A 57 15.01 -5.73 -12.81
C ALA A 57 13.96 -6.57 -13.55
N LEU A 58 12.69 -6.50 -13.15
CA LEU A 58 11.63 -7.35 -13.69
C LEU A 58 11.29 -6.92 -15.13
N ARG A 59 11.55 -7.81 -16.08
CA ARG A 59 11.19 -7.68 -17.50
C ARG A 59 9.81 -8.28 -17.78
N ALA A 60 8.80 -7.57 -17.29
CA ALA A 60 7.44 -8.08 -17.19
C ALA A 60 6.46 -7.45 -18.20
N SER A 61 6.93 -6.84 -19.30
CA SER A 61 6.01 -6.38 -20.34
C SER A 61 5.25 -7.57 -20.95
N ALA A 62 3.94 -7.44 -21.09
CA ALA A 62 3.12 -8.45 -21.78
C ALA A 62 3.17 -8.29 -23.31
N LYS A 63 3.57 -7.10 -23.80
CA LYS A 63 3.61 -6.77 -25.24
C LYS A 63 5.00 -6.88 -25.86
N ALA A 64 6.04 -6.68 -25.06
CA ALA A 64 7.44 -6.81 -25.47
C ALA A 64 8.16 -7.77 -24.50
N PRO A 65 8.06 -9.10 -24.72
CA PRO A 65 8.71 -10.09 -23.87
C PRO A 65 10.21 -9.81 -23.70
N GLY A 66 10.70 -9.80 -22.45
CA GLY A 66 12.09 -9.46 -22.14
C GLY A 66 12.33 -7.97 -21.90
N GLU A 67 11.32 -7.12 -22.08
CA GLU A 67 11.40 -5.69 -21.78
C GLU A 67 10.69 -5.30 -20.48
N ARG A 68 10.95 -4.07 -20.01
CA ARG A 68 10.24 -3.51 -18.86
C ARG A 68 8.88 -3.02 -19.29
N GLU A 69 7.89 -3.20 -18.43
CA GLU A 69 6.56 -2.63 -18.69
C GLU A 69 6.65 -1.09 -18.73
N PRO A 70 6.13 -0.44 -19.78
CA PRO A 70 6.23 1.01 -19.97
C PRO A 70 5.51 1.78 -18.85
N GLY A 71 4.44 1.20 -18.30
CA GLY A 71 3.70 1.77 -17.17
C GLY A 71 4.46 1.82 -15.84
N ARG A 72 5.78 1.58 -15.77
CA ARG A 72 6.60 1.82 -14.56
C ARG A 72 7.31 3.17 -14.57
N GLN A 73 7.24 3.91 -15.67
CA GLN A 73 7.97 5.17 -15.82
C GLN A 73 7.44 6.27 -14.88
N LEU A 74 6.13 6.26 -14.59
CA LEU A 74 5.49 7.26 -13.74
C LEU A 74 4.24 6.69 -13.06
N THR A 75 3.88 7.21 -11.87
CA THR A 75 2.62 6.89 -11.20
C THR A 75 1.84 8.14 -10.81
N MET A 76 0.52 8.09 -10.92
CA MET A 76 -0.39 9.16 -10.50
C MET A 76 -1.40 8.64 -9.49
N VAL A 77 -1.82 9.46 -8.54
CA VAL A 77 -2.86 9.11 -7.57
C VAL A 77 -3.78 10.28 -7.27
N SER A 78 -5.06 9.98 -7.04
CA SER A 78 -6.05 10.95 -6.60
C SER A 78 -6.00 11.12 -5.09
N ALA A 79 -5.69 12.32 -4.60
CA ALA A 79 -5.75 12.65 -3.17
C ALA A 79 -7.18 12.48 -2.65
N ASP A 80 -8.18 13.00 -3.37
CA ASP A 80 -9.60 12.93 -2.99
C ASP A 80 -10.07 11.48 -2.87
N GLY A 81 -9.66 10.63 -3.81
CA GLY A 81 -10.01 9.22 -3.84
C GLY A 81 -9.38 8.44 -2.69
N VAL A 82 -8.11 8.70 -2.40
CA VAL A 82 -7.39 8.07 -1.28
C VAL A 82 -7.99 8.50 0.06
N GLU A 83 -8.19 9.80 0.26
CA GLU A 83 -8.77 10.38 1.47
C GLU A 83 -10.17 9.81 1.73
N ALA A 84 -11.05 9.83 0.71
CA ALA A 84 -12.38 9.28 0.83
C ALA A 84 -12.35 7.77 1.14
N SER A 85 -11.42 7.01 0.56
CA SER A 85 -11.34 5.57 0.80
C SER A 85 -10.84 5.22 2.20
N LEU A 86 -9.82 5.93 2.68
CA LEU A 86 -9.28 5.75 4.03
C LEU A 86 -10.29 6.16 5.10
N LYS A 87 -11.00 7.29 4.89
CA LYS A 87 -12.09 7.73 5.75
C LYS A 87 -13.20 6.69 5.86
N ARG A 88 -13.66 6.13 4.73
CA ARG A 88 -14.67 5.04 4.73
C ARG A 88 -14.20 3.79 5.47
N ALA A 89 -12.91 3.49 5.42
CA ALA A 89 -12.32 2.34 6.10
C ALA A 89 -11.98 2.59 7.58
N GLY A 90 -12.14 3.82 8.09
CA GLY A 90 -11.71 4.21 9.43
C GLY A 90 -10.19 4.16 9.62
N VAL A 91 -9.42 4.27 8.54
CA VAL A 91 -7.95 4.25 8.57
C VAL A 91 -7.43 5.69 8.58
N LYS A 92 -6.57 6.03 9.54
CA LYS A 92 -5.94 7.35 9.59
C LYS A 92 -4.96 7.51 8.41
N PRO A 93 -5.11 8.54 7.56
CA PRO A 93 -4.24 8.69 6.40
C PRO A 93 -2.80 9.02 6.80
N PRO A 94 -1.79 8.37 6.20
CA PRO A 94 -0.41 8.83 6.30
C PRO A 94 -0.20 10.07 5.40
N PRO A 95 0.93 10.79 5.54
CA PRO A 95 1.30 11.85 4.61
C PRO A 95 1.29 11.37 3.15
N CYS A 96 0.91 12.23 2.21
CA CYS A 96 0.74 11.84 0.79
C CYS A 96 1.98 11.18 0.17
N LEU A 97 3.17 11.60 0.58
CA LEU A 97 4.44 11.03 0.12
C LEU A 97 4.57 9.52 0.48
N GLU A 98 3.92 9.05 1.54
CA GLU A 98 3.98 7.64 1.99
C GLU A 98 3.13 6.69 1.13
N PHE A 99 2.26 7.22 0.25
CA PHE A 99 1.68 6.42 -0.83
C PHE A 99 2.72 6.03 -1.89
N ARG A 100 3.91 6.68 -1.87
CA ARG A 100 5.04 6.45 -2.78
C ARG A 100 4.64 6.48 -4.26
N ARG A 101 3.75 7.41 -4.59
CA ARG A 101 3.31 7.75 -5.94
C ARG A 101 4.03 9.01 -6.39
N ASN A 102 4.24 9.17 -7.69
CA ASN A 102 5.04 10.28 -8.19
C ASN A 102 4.26 11.58 -8.31
N ILE A 103 3.02 11.51 -8.81
CA ILE A 103 2.14 12.66 -8.95
C ILE A 103 0.91 12.45 -8.08
N VAL A 104 0.62 13.44 -7.25
CA VAL A 104 -0.63 13.52 -6.49
C VAL A 104 -1.53 14.56 -7.14
N LEU A 105 -2.77 14.17 -7.42
CA LEU A 105 -3.77 14.99 -8.08
C LEU A 105 -4.88 15.37 -7.11
N LYS A 106 -5.40 16.59 -7.23
CA LYS A 106 -6.57 17.08 -6.49
C LYS A 106 -7.64 17.55 -7.49
N GLY A 107 -8.91 17.38 -7.14
CA GLY A 107 -10.06 17.71 -7.99
C GLY A 107 -10.52 16.56 -8.90
N ILE A 108 -10.03 15.33 -8.68
CA ILE A 108 -10.40 14.14 -9.47
C ILE A 108 -10.65 12.97 -8.53
N SER A 109 -11.73 12.22 -8.73
CA SER A 109 -12.00 11.02 -7.94
C SER A 109 -11.08 9.84 -8.33
N ALA A 110 -10.99 8.81 -7.47
CA ALA A 110 -10.30 7.58 -7.81
C ALA A 110 -10.91 6.87 -9.03
N GLU A 111 -12.23 6.86 -9.15
CA GLU A 111 -12.97 6.24 -10.26
C GLU A 111 -12.69 6.96 -11.59
N GLU A 112 -12.74 8.30 -11.59
CA GLU A 112 -12.42 9.08 -12.78
C GLU A 112 -10.96 8.88 -13.21
N LEU A 113 -10.01 8.86 -12.27
CA LEU A 113 -8.61 8.58 -12.59
C LEU A 113 -8.42 7.16 -13.15
N LEU A 114 -9.13 6.16 -12.61
CA LEU A 114 -9.11 4.79 -13.13
C LEU A 114 -9.72 4.69 -14.53
N SER A 115 -10.74 5.49 -14.85
CA SER A 115 -11.34 5.54 -16.19
C SER A 115 -10.37 6.07 -17.27
N ALA A 116 -9.25 6.68 -16.86
CA ALA A 116 -8.21 7.12 -17.78
C ALA A 116 -7.35 5.97 -18.32
N VAL A 117 -7.46 4.74 -17.80
CA VAL A 117 -6.74 3.57 -18.35
C VAL A 117 -7.04 3.42 -19.85
N GLY A 118 -5.98 3.24 -20.64
CA GLY A 118 -6.07 3.21 -22.10
C GLY A 118 -6.08 4.59 -22.76
N ARG A 119 -5.95 5.68 -22.01
CA ARG A 119 -5.99 7.06 -22.53
C ARG A 119 -4.68 7.79 -22.31
N THR A 120 -4.47 8.84 -23.10
CA THR A 120 -3.39 9.80 -22.88
C THR A 120 -3.89 10.90 -21.94
N VAL A 121 -2.99 11.45 -21.16
CA VAL A 121 -3.23 12.54 -20.24
C VAL A 121 -2.17 13.60 -20.50
N GLU A 122 -2.61 14.86 -20.59
CA GLU A 122 -1.75 16.04 -20.63
C GLU A 122 -1.60 16.58 -19.21
N VAL A 123 -0.36 16.80 -18.80
CA VAL A 123 -0.01 17.23 -17.44
C VAL A 123 1.27 18.08 -17.49
N GLY A 124 1.14 19.36 -17.14
CA GLY A 124 2.16 20.36 -17.46
C GLY A 124 2.44 20.41 -18.97
N ASP A 125 3.71 20.39 -19.35
CA ASP A 125 4.16 20.34 -20.75
C ASP A 125 4.27 18.90 -21.31
N ALA A 126 3.97 17.89 -20.50
CA ALA A 126 4.18 16.49 -20.84
C ALA A 126 2.89 15.78 -21.26
N ARG A 127 3.06 14.68 -22.01
CA ARG A 127 1.99 13.73 -22.30
C ARG A 127 2.34 12.37 -21.72
N VAL A 128 1.39 11.77 -21.01
CA VAL A 128 1.55 10.46 -20.38
C VAL A 128 0.42 9.52 -20.78
N PHE A 129 0.72 8.26 -21.03
CA PHE A 129 -0.27 7.23 -21.33
C PHE A 129 -0.53 6.36 -20.11
N VAL A 130 -1.80 6.08 -19.81
CA VAL A 130 -2.20 5.34 -18.61
C VAL A 130 -2.40 3.86 -18.95
N HIS A 131 -1.56 2.98 -18.40
CA HIS A 131 -1.63 1.55 -18.73
C HIS A 131 -2.54 0.76 -17.81
N ARG A 132 -2.50 0.99 -16.49
CA ARG A 132 -3.21 0.14 -15.53
C ARG A 132 -3.37 0.78 -14.16
N HIS A 133 -4.28 0.22 -13.38
CA HIS A 133 -4.38 0.46 -11.95
C HIS A 133 -3.09 0.04 -11.22
N CYS A 134 -2.61 0.89 -10.31
CA CYS A 134 -1.55 0.53 -9.37
C CYS A 134 -2.12 -0.42 -8.31
N VAL A 135 -1.64 -1.66 -8.20
CA VAL A 135 -2.08 -2.54 -7.10
C VAL A 135 -1.35 -2.17 -5.80
N PRO A 136 -2.06 -1.86 -4.69
CA PRO A 136 -1.40 -1.60 -3.41
C PRO A 136 -0.83 -2.90 -2.84
N CYS A 137 0.23 -2.80 -2.04
CA CYS A 137 0.92 -3.96 -1.50
C CYS A 137 1.28 -3.78 -0.02
N LEU A 138 1.39 -4.91 0.67
CA LEU A 138 1.72 -4.96 2.09
C LEU A 138 3.10 -4.34 2.41
N TYR A 139 4.01 -4.36 1.43
CA TYR A 139 5.29 -3.65 1.56
C TYR A 139 5.08 -2.15 1.78
N ASN A 140 4.21 -1.50 0.97
CA ASN A 140 3.95 -0.08 1.13
C ASN A 140 3.16 0.21 2.42
N GLU A 141 2.22 -0.67 2.78
CA GLU A 141 1.49 -0.57 4.05
C GLU A 141 2.43 -0.50 5.26
N ARG A 142 3.35 -1.47 5.35
CA ARG A 142 4.33 -1.52 6.43
C ARG A 142 5.32 -0.37 6.39
N LYS A 143 5.73 0.04 5.19
CA LYS A 143 6.65 1.17 5.01
C LYS A 143 6.03 2.49 5.49
N ALA A 144 4.75 2.71 5.19
CA ALA A 144 3.99 3.88 5.61
C ALA A 144 3.58 3.84 7.10
N GLY A 145 3.80 2.72 7.79
CA GLY A 145 3.37 2.54 9.19
C GLY A 145 1.85 2.66 9.37
N CYS A 146 1.06 2.30 8.36
CA CYS A 146 -0.38 2.51 8.32
C CYS A 146 -1.15 1.19 8.13
N PRO A 147 -1.37 0.39 9.19
CA PRO A 147 -2.06 -0.88 9.09
C PRO A 147 -3.44 -0.76 8.45
N GLY A 148 -3.77 -1.69 7.55
CA GLY A 148 -5.05 -1.71 6.83
C GLY A 148 -5.12 -0.78 5.61
N MET A 149 -4.10 0.06 5.38
CA MET A 149 -4.05 0.93 4.20
C MET A 149 -4.19 0.15 2.89
N MET A 150 -3.52 -0.99 2.74
CA MET A 150 -3.51 -1.75 1.48
C MET A 150 -4.91 -2.13 1.02
N GLU A 151 -5.74 -2.66 1.93
CA GLU A 151 -7.11 -3.05 1.61
C GLU A 151 -7.98 -1.79 1.41
N ALA A 152 -7.80 -0.78 2.26
CA ALA A 152 -8.58 0.46 2.20
C ALA A 152 -8.42 1.22 0.89
N VAL A 153 -7.21 1.24 0.30
CA VAL A 153 -6.95 1.96 -0.96
C VAL A 153 -6.96 1.05 -2.19
N TRP A 154 -7.54 -0.16 -2.11
CA TRP A 154 -7.50 -1.12 -3.22
C TRP A 154 -8.00 -0.55 -4.55
N MET A 155 -9.03 0.31 -4.54
CA MET A 155 -9.56 0.97 -5.75
C MET A 155 -9.17 2.46 -5.84
N ALA A 156 -8.28 2.93 -4.96
CA ALA A 156 -7.86 4.33 -4.88
C ALA A 156 -6.34 4.51 -4.97
N SER A 157 -5.60 3.44 -5.21
CA SER A 157 -4.13 3.40 -5.21
C SER A 157 -3.48 4.08 -6.42
N GLY A 158 -4.30 4.57 -7.36
CA GLY A 158 -3.86 5.36 -8.50
C GLY A 158 -3.54 4.53 -9.74
N VAL A 159 -2.82 5.11 -10.67
CA VAL A 159 -2.54 4.54 -11.99
C VAL A 159 -1.05 4.59 -12.34
N SER A 160 -0.67 3.68 -13.22
CA SER A 160 0.69 3.44 -13.67
C SER A 160 0.82 3.83 -15.15
N CYS A 161 1.82 4.66 -15.46
CA CYS A 161 1.87 5.46 -16.69
C CYS A 161 3.22 5.38 -17.40
N GLU A 162 3.17 5.64 -18.70
CA GLU A 162 4.30 5.83 -19.61
C GLU A 162 4.41 7.31 -19.98
N VAL A 163 5.62 7.87 -20.05
CA VAL A 163 5.86 9.20 -20.57
C VAL A 163 5.99 9.10 -22.10
N VAL A 164 4.96 9.55 -22.81
CA VAL A 164 4.90 9.46 -24.29
C VAL A 164 5.46 10.69 -24.98
N ALA A 165 5.48 11.83 -24.29
CA ALA A 165 6.24 13.00 -24.68
C ALA A 165 6.75 13.67 -23.40
N GLY A 166 8.05 13.92 -23.34
CA GLY A 166 8.69 14.58 -22.22
C GLY A 166 8.28 16.04 -22.07
N GLY A 167 8.58 16.64 -20.91
CA GLY A 167 8.24 18.02 -20.61
C GLY A 167 8.52 18.37 -19.15
N THR A 168 8.26 19.62 -18.79
CA THR A 168 8.31 20.07 -17.40
C THR A 168 6.93 19.97 -16.76
N LEU A 169 6.91 19.51 -15.52
CA LEU A 169 5.75 19.45 -14.65
C LEU A 169 5.99 20.30 -13.43
N ARG A 170 4.98 21.04 -12.96
CA ARG A 170 5.00 21.86 -11.74
C ARG A 170 3.80 21.57 -10.86
N VAL A 171 3.97 21.77 -9.56
CA VAL A 171 2.83 21.81 -8.63
C VAL A 171 1.90 22.95 -9.05
N GLY A 172 0.60 22.67 -9.09
CA GLY A 172 -0.43 23.58 -9.60
C GLY A 172 -0.81 23.35 -11.07
N ASP A 173 -0.02 22.61 -11.84
CA ASP A 173 -0.31 22.38 -13.25
C ASP A 173 -1.65 21.64 -13.43
N PRO A 174 -2.43 22.00 -14.47
CA PRO A 174 -3.67 21.33 -14.77
C PRO A 174 -3.41 19.93 -15.34
N LEU A 175 -4.40 19.06 -15.19
CA LEU A 175 -4.43 17.77 -15.85
C LEU A 175 -5.68 17.64 -16.74
N ALA A 176 -5.48 17.17 -17.96
CA ALA A 176 -6.56 16.87 -18.88
C ALA A 176 -6.43 15.44 -19.43
N ILE A 177 -7.51 14.66 -19.36
CA ILE A 177 -7.58 13.37 -20.05
C ILE A 177 -7.87 13.66 -21.53
N VAL A 178 -6.93 13.31 -22.40
CA VAL A 178 -6.95 13.67 -23.82
C VAL A 178 -6.93 12.44 -24.73
N GLY A 179 -7.54 12.60 -25.90
CA GLY A 179 -7.57 11.58 -26.93
C GLY A 179 -8.64 10.51 -26.70
N GLU A 180 -8.75 9.65 -27.70
CA GLU A 180 -9.61 8.47 -27.67
C GLU A 180 -8.92 7.35 -26.89
N GLU A 181 -9.73 6.42 -26.40
CA GLU A 181 -9.23 5.24 -25.73
C GLU A 181 -8.52 4.31 -26.72
N ASP A 182 -7.28 3.98 -26.43
CA ASP A 182 -6.45 3.05 -27.17
C ASP A 182 -6.11 1.84 -26.30
N ALA A 183 -7.09 0.95 -26.16
CA ALA A 183 -6.91 -0.34 -25.48
C ALA A 183 -5.78 -1.18 -26.13
N SER A 184 -5.48 -0.96 -27.42
CA SER A 184 -4.43 -1.65 -28.15
C SER A 184 -3.02 -1.22 -27.76
N ARG A 185 -2.86 -0.12 -27.01
CA ARG A 185 -1.57 0.31 -26.42
C ARG A 185 -1.40 -0.14 -24.96
N VAL A 186 -2.47 -0.48 -24.25
CA VAL A 186 -2.40 -0.92 -22.85
C VAL A 186 -1.46 -2.11 -22.65
N ASP A 187 -0.55 -2.00 -21.69
CA ASP A 187 0.36 -3.07 -21.28
C ASP A 187 0.20 -3.23 -19.77
N ALA A 188 -0.59 -4.24 -19.41
CA ALA A 188 -0.91 -4.52 -18.01
C ALA A 188 0.23 -5.23 -17.27
N GLY A 189 1.31 -5.59 -17.97
CA GLY A 189 2.36 -6.45 -17.44
C GLY A 189 1.94 -7.92 -17.33
N ILE A 190 2.94 -8.81 -17.16
CA ILE A 190 2.72 -10.24 -16.93
C ILE A 190 2.44 -10.45 -15.44
N HIS A 191 1.16 -10.59 -15.11
CA HIS A 191 0.70 -10.78 -13.73
C HIS A 191 -0.12 -12.08 -13.57
N PRO A 192 -0.06 -12.73 -12.38
CA PRO A 192 -0.91 -13.89 -12.08
C PRO A 192 -2.39 -13.49 -12.00
N ALA A 193 -3.30 -14.45 -12.17
CA ALA A 193 -4.75 -14.22 -12.21
C ALA A 193 -5.28 -13.44 -10.97
N GLY A 194 -4.70 -13.67 -9.80
CA GLY A 194 -5.12 -13.00 -8.56
C GLY A 194 -4.56 -11.59 -8.33
N TYR A 195 -3.72 -11.05 -9.24
CA TYR A 195 -2.97 -9.82 -8.96
C TYR A 195 -3.86 -8.61 -8.67
N TYR A 196 -4.89 -8.40 -9.48
CA TYR A 196 -5.83 -7.29 -9.32
C TYR A 196 -6.96 -7.56 -8.30
N LEU A 197 -6.96 -8.74 -7.68
CA LEU A 197 -7.89 -9.09 -6.61
C LEU A 197 -7.31 -8.79 -5.23
N PRO A 198 -8.09 -8.19 -4.31
CA PRO A 198 -7.71 -8.07 -2.90
C PRO A 198 -7.30 -9.42 -2.33
N PRO A 199 -6.34 -9.49 -1.39
CA PRO A 199 -5.91 -10.75 -0.77
C PRO A 199 -7.08 -11.56 -0.20
N SER A 200 -8.07 -10.87 0.38
CA SER A 200 -9.31 -11.43 0.91
C SER A 200 -10.15 -12.20 -0.11
N LYS A 201 -9.95 -11.93 -1.42
CA LYS A 201 -10.69 -12.54 -2.53
C LYS A 201 -9.88 -13.59 -3.31
N ARG A 202 -8.63 -13.87 -2.91
CA ARG A 202 -7.77 -14.82 -3.63
C ARG A 202 -8.00 -16.25 -3.16
N THR A 203 -8.09 -17.18 -4.10
CA THR A 203 -8.11 -18.61 -3.78
C THR A 203 -6.71 -19.13 -3.49
N SER A 204 -6.61 -20.28 -2.80
CA SER A 204 -5.31 -20.95 -2.55
C SER A 204 -4.59 -21.32 -3.86
N ALA A 205 -5.33 -21.65 -4.92
CA ALA A 205 -4.78 -21.91 -6.25
C ALA A 205 -4.12 -20.66 -6.85
N MET A 206 -4.78 -19.50 -6.77
CA MET A 206 -4.21 -18.22 -7.24
C MET A 206 -2.94 -17.85 -6.47
N VAL A 207 -2.93 -18.08 -5.15
CA VAL A 207 -1.75 -17.81 -4.31
C VAL A 207 -0.58 -18.73 -4.69
N ARG A 208 -0.85 -20.02 -4.93
CA ARG A 208 0.16 -20.97 -5.38
C ARG A 208 0.74 -20.59 -6.75
N GLU A 209 -0.12 -20.27 -7.72
CA GLU A 209 0.30 -19.81 -9.05
C GLU A 209 1.18 -18.55 -8.95
N ALA A 210 0.78 -17.57 -8.12
CA ALA A 210 1.57 -16.35 -7.92
C ALA A 210 2.97 -16.65 -7.37
N ARG A 211 3.08 -17.57 -6.41
CA ARG A 211 4.37 -18.02 -5.85
C ARG A 211 5.22 -18.73 -6.89
N GLU A 212 4.65 -19.64 -7.67
CA GLU A 212 5.35 -20.36 -8.74
C GLU A 212 5.91 -19.39 -9.80
N ARG A 213 5.08 -18.44 -10.25
CA ARG A 213 5.53 -17.39 -11.20
C ARG A 213 6.64 -16.53 -10.62
N GLN A 214 6.57 -16.18 -9.34
CA GLN A 214 7.59 -15.38 -8.68
C GLN A 214 8.91 -16.15 -8.54
N ALA A 215 8.86 -17.46 -8.26
CA ALA A 215 10.03 -18.33 -8.26
C ALA A 215 10.65 -18.43 -9.67
N ALA A 216 9.82 -18.60 -10.71
CA ALA A 216 10.28 -18.62 -12.10
C ALA A 216 10.93 -17.29 -12.51
N ALA A 217 10.35 -16.15 -12.12
CA ALA A 217 10.90 -14.83 -12.38
C ALA A 217 12.27 -14.63 -11.70
N ARG A 218 12.44 -15.13 -10.47
CA ARG A 218 13.75 -15.15 -9.78
C ARG A 218 14.77 -15.95 -10.57
N ALA A 219 14.44 -17.19 -10.93
CA ALA A 219 15.34 -18.08 -11.65
C ALA A 219 15.75 -17.48 -13.01
N ALA A 220 14.82 -16.86 -13.74
CA ALA A 220 15.11 -16.17 -14.99
C ALA A 220 16.04 -14.96 -14.81
N LEU A 221 15.86 -14.19 -13.73
CA LEU A 221 16.78 -13.09 -13.39
C LEU A 221 18.17 -13.59 -13.04
N GLU A 222 18.27 -14.63 -12.22
CA GLU A 222 19.57 -15.23 -11.85
C GLU A 222 20.30 -15.77 -13.09
N ALA A 223 19.58 -16.46 -13.99
CA ALA A 223 20.14 -16.99 -15.24
C ALA A 223 20.62 -15.91 -16.22
N SER A 224 20.01 -14.72 -16.18
CA SER A 224 20.38 -13.58 -17.05
C SER A 224 21.41 -12.62 -16.42
N GLY A 225 22.02 -13.01 -15.29
CA GLY A 225 22.99 -12.15 -14.58
C GLY A 225 22.36 -11.01 -13.78
N GLY A 226 21.03 -11.01 -13.60
CA GLY A 226 20.25 -10.01 -12.87
C GLY A 226 20.33 -10.11 -11.34
N ARG A 227 21.43 -10.63 -10.79
CA ARG A 227 21.63 -10.88 -9.35
C ARG A 227 21.41 -9.62 -8.51
N GLU A 228 21.96 -8.49 -8.95
CA GLU A 228 21.78 -7.21 -8.24
C GLU A 228 20.31 -6.82 -8.10
N GLY A 229 19.50 -7.13 -9.13
CA GLY A 229 18.06 -6.91 -9.12
C GLY A 229 17.31 -7.79 -8.13
N VAL A 230 17.71 -9.07 -8.04
CA VAL A 230 17.17 -10.03 -7.07
C VAL A 230 17.45 -9.55 -5.65
N GLU A 231 18.71 -9.24 -5.35
CA GLU A 231 19.13 -8.80 -4.02
C GLU A 231 18.52 -7.44 -3.65
N ARG A 232 18.34 -6.53 -4.61
CA ARG A 232 17.66 -5.24 -4.37
C ARG A 232 16.22 -5.44 -3.92
N ALA A 233 15.48 -6.33 -4.57
CA ALA A 233 14.11 -6.64 -4.15
C ALA A 233 14.05 -7.32 -2.78
N GLU A 234 15.00 -8.21 -2.48
CA GLU A 234 15.16 -8.84 -1.16
C GLU A 234 15.42 -7.80 -0.07
N ARG A 235 16.43 -6.94 -0.26
CA ARG A 235 16.77 -5.88 0.71
C ARG A 235 15.60 -4.94 0.98
N ALA A 236 14.87 -4.55 -0.07
CA ALA A 236 13.70 -3.69 0.07
C ALA A 236 12.63 -4.33 0.96
N TYR A 237 12.18 -5.55 0.64
CA TYR A 237 11.12 -6.20 1.41
C TYR A 237 11.59 -6.61 2.82
N ALA A 238 12.85 -7.00 2.98
CA ALA A 238 13.43 -7.30 4.28
C ALA A 238 13.43 -6.09 5.22
N SER A 239 13.55 -4.86 4.69
CA SER A 239 13.51 -3.63 5.49
C SER A 239 12.17 -3.39 6.21
N VAL A 240 11.12 -4.14 5.86
CA VAL A 240 9.80 -4.10 6.50
C VAL A 240 9.37 -5.48 7.02
N GLY A 241 10.32 -6.40 7.18
CA GLY A 241 10.08 -7.75 7.69
C GLY A 241 9.22 -8.63 6.77
N LEU A 242 9.33 -8.42 5.44
CA LEU A 242 8.68 -9.24 4.42
C LEU A 242 9.71 -9.96 3.57
N THR A 243 9.27 -11.05 2.94
CA THR A 243 10.06 -11.74 1.92
C THR A 243 9.49 -11.40 0.55
N PHE A 244 10.34 -10.95 -0.38
CA PHE A 244 9.91 -10.74 -1.76
C PHE A 244 9.81 -12.08 -2.48
N TRP A 245 10.93 -12.78 -2.67
CA TRP A 245 10.95 -14.06 -3.37
C TRP A 245 10.42 -15.19 -2.49
N PRO A 246 9.67 -16.16 -3.03
CA PRO A 246 9.28 -17.34 -2.27
C PRO A 246 10.53 -18.12 -1.84
N GLU A 247 10.46 -18.76 -0.67
CA GLU A 247 11.48 -19.71 -0.23
C GLU A 247 11.62 -20.83 -1.27
N GLN A 248 12.85 -21.12 -1.67
CA GLN A 248 13.13 -22.22 -2.57
C GLN A 248 12.92 -23.53 -1.81
N THR A 249 11.87 -24.25 -2.13
CA THR A 249 11.70 -25.64 -1.70
C THR A 249 12.72 -26.48 -2.46
N GLY A 250 13.97 -26.55 -1.98
CA GLY A 250 14.97 -27.37 -2.69
C GLY A 250 16.46 -27.19 -2.43
N THR A 251 16.93 -26.73 -1.26
CA THR A 251 18.25 -27.16 -0.71
C THR A 251 18.22 -27.15 0.82
N ALA A 252 17.23 -27.82 1.41
CA ALA A 252 17.29 -28.17 2.82
C ALA A 252 18.10 -29.48 2.98
N SER A 253 19.43 -29.38 2.91
CA SER A 253 20.32 -30.36 3.57
C SER A 253 20.36 -30.15 5.09
N GLY A 254 19.63 -29.17 5.62
CA GLY A 254 19.39 -29.03 7.05
C GLY A 254 18.26 -29.95 7.52
N ARG A 255 18.60 -31.11 8.06
CA ARG A 255 17.72 -31.77 9.05
C ARG A 255 17.31 -30.69 10.08
N PRO A 256 16.04 -30.62 10.52
CA PRO A 256 15.69 -29.73 11.62
C PRO A 256 16.57 -30.09 12.82
N ARG A 257 17.50 -29.19 13.19
CA ARG A 257 18.24 -29.28 14.44
C ARG A 257 17.25 -28.94 15.54
N PHE A 258 16.52 -29.96 15.98
CA PHE A 258 15.85 -29.90 17.26
C PHE A 258 16.91 -29.70 18.35
N PRO A 259 16.71 -28.77 19.30
CA PRO A 259 17.63 -28.59 20.41
C PRO A 259 17.85 -29.93 21.10
N SER A 260 19.12 -30.28 21.35
CA SER A 260 19.55 -31.50 22.01
C SER A 260 18.89 -31.60 23.39
N GLY A 261 17.75 -32.28 23.45
CA GLY A 261 16.91 -32.35 24.66
C GLY A 261 15.45 -32.65 24.36
N TRP A 262 14.95 -32.31 23.17
CA TRP A 262 13.52 -32.51 22.86
C TRP A 262 13.14 -34.00 22.79
N ARG A 263 14.04 -34.87 22.32
CA ARG A 263 13.83 -36.33 22.37
C ARG A 263 13.70 -36.87 23.81
N ALA A 264 14.46 -36.31 24.76
CA ALA A 264 14.37 -36.70 26.16
C ALA A 264 13.07 -36.18 26.80
N ALA A 265 12.66 -34.94 26.50
CA ALA A 265 11.41 -34.37 26.99
C ALA A 265 10.17 -35.12 26.45
N ALA A 266 10.18 -35.49 25.16
CA ALA A 266 9.09 -36.27 24.56
C ALA A 266 9.04 -37.71 25.10
N ALA A 267 10.18 -38.34 25.35
CA ALA A 267 10.24 -39.66 25.97
C ALA A 267 9.76 -39.65 27.43
N MET A 268 10.11 -38.60 28.20
CA MET A 268 9.64 -38.42 29.57
C MET A 268 8.13 -38.18 29.64
N ALA A 269 7.57 -37.40 28.72
CA ALA A 269 6.12 -37.20 28.63
C ALA A 269 5.37 -38.49 28.27
N LEU A 270 5.91 -39.30 27.35
CA LEU A 270 5.32 -40.60 27.00
C LEU A 270 5.38 -41.59 28.17
N LEU A 271 6.50 -41.64 28.89
CA LEU A 271 6.66 -42.48 30.08
C LEU A 271 5.72 -42.04 31.21
N ALA A 272 5.52 -40.73 31.39
CA ALA A 272 4.55 -40.20 32.36
C ALA A 272 3.11 -40.59 31.99
N CYS A 273 2.72 -40.51 30.72
CA CYS A 273 1.41 -40.94 30.24
C CYS A 273 1.20 -42.46 30.39
N LEU A 274 2.22 -43.27 30.08
CA LEU A 274 2.16 -44.73 30.24
C LEU A 274 2.12 -45.14 31.72
N ALA A 275 2.85 -44.44 32.59
CA ALA A 275 2.77 -44.64 34.04
C ALA A 275 1.39 -44.28 34.59
N TRP A 276 0.78 -43.19 34.11
CA TRP A 276 -0.58 -42.80 34.49
C TRP A 276 -1.63 -43.81 34.03
N ALA A 277 -1.52 -44.29 32.78
CA ALA A 277 -2.40 -45.34 32.25
C ALA A 277 -2.24 -46.67 32.99
N ALA A 278 -1.03 -47.04 33.39
CA ALA A 278 -0.76 -48.24 34.19
C ALA A 278 -1.26 -48.12 35.64
N LEU A 279 -1.25 -46.91 36.22
CA LEU A 279 -1.80 -46.64 37.55
C LEU A 279 -3.33 -46.67 37.54
N ALA A 280 -3.96 -46.14 36.48
CA ALA A 280 -5.41 -46.16 36.30
C ALA A 280 -5.99 -47.56 36.03
N ALA A 281 -5.16 -48.51 35.60
CA ALA A 281 -5.56 -49.90 35.30
C ALA A 281 -5.49 -50.85 36.52
N ARG A 282 -5.16 -50.37 37.72
CA ARG A 282 -5.07 -51.18 38.95
C ARG A 282 -6.14 -50.74 39.96
N PRO A 283 -7.30 -51.43 40.04
CA PRO A 283 -8.40 -51.02 40.93
C PRO A 283 -8.07 -51.11 42.43
N GLU A 284 -7.01 -51.83 42.82
CA GLU A 284 -6.63 -52.08 44.22
C GLU A 284 -5.82 -50.93 44.87
N LEU A 285 -5.41 -49.90 44.12
CA LEU A 285 -4.62 -48.77 44.64
C LEU A 285 -5.38 -47.43 44.66
N ALA A 286 -6.65 -47.42 44.26
CA ALA A 286 -7.47 -46.20 44.16
C ALA A 286 -7.87 -45.58 45.51
N HIS A 287 -7.57 -46.23 46.65
CA HIS A 287 -8.01 -45.75 47.97
C HIS A 287 -6.99 -44.91 48.76
N ARG A 288 -5.82 -44.56 48.21
CA ARG A 288 -4.79 -43.80 48.95
C ARG A 288 -4.50 -42.37 48.51
N PHE A 289 -5.18 -41.85 47.50
CA PHE A 289 -5.08 -40.44 47.14
C PHE A 289 -6.47 -39.86 46.90
N ALA A 290 -7.10 -39.41 47.97
CA ALA A 290 -8.26 -38.52 47.87
C ALA A 290 -7.77 -37.14 47.39
N PRO A 291 -8.33 -36.56 46.32
CA PRO A 291 -8.14 -35.14 46.03
C PRO A 291 -8.71 -34.29 47.17
N PRO A 292 -8.19 -33.07 47.42
CA PRO A 292 -8.76 -32.19 48.43
C PRO A 292 -10.26 -31.95 48.14
N PRO A 293 -11.09 -31.76 49.18
CA PRO A 293 -12.52 -31.62 49.01
C PRO A 293 -12.81 -30.42 48.09
N ARG A 294 -13.69 -30.66 47.11
CA ARG A 294 -14.31 -29.58 46.33
C ARG A 294 -14.89 -28.57 47.33
N ALA A 295 -14.43 -27.33 47.25
CA ALA A 295 -15.15 -26.21 47.83
C ALA A 295 -16.60 -26.30 47.33
N GLN A 296 -17.53 -26.41 48.27
CA GLN A 296 -18.95 -26.35 47.99
C GLN A 296 -19.20 -25.09 47.18
N THR A 297 -19.75 -25.27 45.98
CA THR A 297 -20.37 -24.19 45.23
C THR A 297 -21.52 -23.70 46.10
N ARG A 298 -21.26 -22.65 46.88
CA ARG A 298 -22.30 -21.82 47.48
C ARG A 298 -23.24 -21.40 46.35
N ASP A 299 -24.53 -21.53 46.63
CA ASP A 299 -25.63 -20.98 45.84
C ASP A 299 -25.23 -19.65 45.21
N SER A 300 -25.18 -19.64 43.88
CA SER A 300 -25.18 -18.37 43.15
C SER A 300 -26.54 -17.71 43.41
N PRO A 301 -26.58 -16.48 43.95
CA PRO A 301 -27.85 -15.78 44.09
C PRO A 301 -28.47 -15.60 42.70
N ARG A 302 -29.76 -15.94 42.58
CA ARG A 302 -30.55 -15.65 41.37
C ARG A 302 -30.41 -14.16 41.07
N LEU A 303 -29.91 -13.86 39.88
CA LEU A 303 -29.95 -12.50 39.33
C LEU A 303 -31.42 -12.05 39.28
N PRO A 304 -31.75 -10.85 39.79
CA PRO A 304 -33.08 -10.29 39.59
C PRO A 304 -33.31 -10.01 38.09
N PRO A 305 -34.57 -10.08 37.61
CA PRO A 305 -34.88 -9.79 36.22
C PRO A 305 -34.47 -8.35 35.86
N SER A 306 -33.90 -8.19 34.66
CA SER A 306 -33.46 -6.91 34.12
C SER A 306 -34.59 -5.88 34.14
N PRO A 307 -34.34 -4.64 34.61
CA PRO A 307 -35.33 -3.57 34.49
C PRO A 307 -35.59 -3.27 33.01
N ARG A 308 -36.86 -3.14 32.65
CA ARG A 308 -37.28 -2.63 31.34
C ARG A 308 -36.64 -1.26 31.11
N MET A 309 -36.00 -1.08 29.96
CA MET A 309 -35.49 0.22 29.55
C MET A 309 -36.65 1.24 29.52
N PRO A 310 -36.48 2.44 30.10
CA PRO A 310 -37.40 3.53 29.88
C PRO A 310 -37.36 3.98 28.40
N PRO A 311 -38.47 4.51 27.85
CA PRO A 311 -38.48 5.06 26.51
C PRO A 311 -37.48 6.22 26.39
N PRO A 312 -36.90 6.45 25.20
CA PRO A 312 -35.87 7.47 25.01
C PRO A 312 -36.42 8.86 25.37
N LEU A 313 -35.66 9.60 26.17
CA LEU A 313 -35.89 11.02 26.40
C LEU A 313 -35.74 11.77 25.07
N PRO A 314 -36.54 12.82 24.81
CA PRO A 314 -36.42 13.62 23.60
C PRO A 314 -35.03 14.27 23.53
N ALA A 315 -34.47 14.31 22.32
CA ALA A 315 -33.16 14.90 22.05
C ALA A 315 -33.09 16.34 22.58
N PRO A 316 -31.96 16.76 23.18
CA PRO A 316 -31.76 18.16 23.50
C PRO A 316 -31.75 18.96 22.20
N THR A 317 -32.60 19.97 22.11
CA THR A 317 -32.50 21.03 21.10
C THR A 317 -31.18 21.76 21.32
N LEU A 318 -30.20 21.51 20.45
CA LEU A 318 -29.02 22.35 20.35
C LEU A 318 -29.43 23.72 19.81
N PRO A 319 -28.84 24.82 20.34
CA PRO A 319 -29.09 26.17 19.85
C PRO A 319 -28.64 26.32 18.38
N PRO A 320 -29.24 27.25 17.62
CA PRO A 320 -28.84 27.52 16.25
C PRO A 320 -27.58 28.40 16.22
N ASP A 321 -26.94 28.38 15.04
CA ASP A 321 -25.96 29.34 14.54
C ASP A 321 -24.59 29.27 15.21
N ASP A 322 -23.47 29.59 14.56
CA ASP A 322 -23.09 29.87 13.18
C ASP A 322 -21.56 29.87 13.28
N ASP A 323 -20.86 29.25 12.34
CA ASP A 323 -19.62 29.78 11.75
C ASP A 323 -18.97 28.71 10.87
N ASP A 324 -18.83 29.13 9.61
CA ASP A 324 -18.20 28.47 8.49
C ASP A 324 -16.68 28.24 8.70
N ASP A 325 -16.10 27.52 7.75
CA ASP A 325 -14.67 27.48 7.43
C ASP A 325 -13.73 26.57 8.24
N GLU A 326 -14.02 25.26 8.25
CA GLU A 326 -12.91 24.28 8.23
C GLU A 326 -12.34 24.20 6.79
N ILE A 327 -11.65 25.27 6.38
CA ILE A 327 -10.82 25.27 5.17
C ILE A 327 -9.66 24.31 5.44
N LEU A 328 -9.73 23.13 4.82
CA LEU A 328 -8.60 22.24 4.61
C LEU A 328 -7.45 23.05 3.99
N CYS A 329 -6.47 23.44 4.80
CA CYS A 329 -5.30 24.18 4.33
C CYS A 329 -4.36 23.25 3.54
N ASP A 330 -4.13 23.62 2.29
CA ASP A 330 -3.56 22.81 1.20
C ASP A 330 -2.01 22.79 1.19
N CYS A 331 -1.37 22.74 2.37
CA CYS A 331 0.09 22.60 2.46
C CYS A 331 0.47 21.48 3.44
N GLY A 332 0.99 20.37 2.91
CA GLY A 332 1.30 19.14 3.66
C GLY A 332 2.46 19.25 4.66
N TRP A 333 2.32 20.05 5.73
CA TRP A 333 3.26 20.11 6.84
C TRP A 333 2.53 20.15 8.19
N THR A 334 2.62 19.07 8.97
CA THR A 334 2.36 19.14 10.41
C THR A 334 3.50 19.90 11.09
N ARG A 335 3.17 21.07 11.65
CA ARG A 335 3.94 21.70 12.73
C ARG A 335 3.95 20.73 13.92
N VAL A 336 5.10 20.45 14.50
CA VAL A 336 5.18 19.70 15.76
C VAL A 336 4.87 20.66 16.90
N GLU A 337 4.12 20.20 17.90
CA GLU A 337 3.80 20.99 19.10
C GLU A 337 5.10 21.52 19.73
N GLY A 338 5.26 22.86 19.77
CA GLY A 338 6.46 23.54 20.29
C GLY A 338 7.37 24.25 19.28
N GLN A 339 7.11 24.16 17.97
CA GLN A 339 7.96 24.81 16.96
C GLN A 339 7.74 26.34 16.89
N SER A 340 8.79 27.15 17.05
CA SER A 340 8.69 28.62 17.12
C SER A 340 8.81 29.31 15.74
N CYS A 341 8.21 30.50 15.60
CA CYS A 341 8.19 31.28 14.35
C CYS A 341 9.58 31.81 13.91
N VAL A 342 10.62 31.67 14.75
CA VAL A 342 11.98 32.13 14.42
C VAL A 342 12.65 31.20 13.38
N GLU A 343 12.21 29.94 13.28
CA GLU A 343 12.84 28.93 12.42
C GLU A 343 12.54 29.07 10.91
N THR A 344 11.60 29.95 10.54
CA THR A 344 11.18 30.17 9.14
C THR A 344 11.46 31.58 8.62
N ALA A 345 12.06 32.45 9.42
CA ALA A 345 12.40 33.81 9.00
C ALA A 345 13.51 33.81 7.91
N GLY A 346 13.20 34.38 6.74
CA GLY A 346 14.19 34.67 5.69
C GLY A 346 14.37 33.63 4.58
N LYS A 347 13.50 32.62 4.44
CA LYS A 347 13.51 31.71 3.28
C LYS A 347 12.63 32.25 2.15
N GLU A 348 13.25 32.75 1.08
CA GLU A 348 12.54 33.25 -0.11
C GLU A 348 11.91 32.08 -0.90
N GLY A 349 10.65 32.27 -1.33
CA GLY A 349 9.85 31.27 -2.04
C GLY A 349 8.53 30.88 -1.35
N PHE A 350 8.32 31.32 -0.11
CA PHE A 350 7.06 31.15 0.62
C PHE A 350 6.40 32.51 0.79
N ALA A 351 5.31 32.77 0.06
CA ALA A 351 4.40 33.84 0.42
C ALA A 351 3.69 33.40 1.72
N CYS A 352 4.22 33.86 2.86
CA CYS A 352 3.48 33.98 4.10
C CYS A 352 2.17 34.71 3.79
N TRP A 353 1.02 34.01 3.88
CA TRP A 353 -0.26 34.68 3.87
C TRP A 353 -0.41 35.49 5.16
N SER A 354 -0.80 36.74 5.01
CA SER A 354 -0.80 37.82 5.99
C SER A 354 -1.74 37.63 7.19
N ASP A 355 -2.53 36.56 7.25
CA ASP A 355 -3.53 36.37 8.30
C ASP A 355 -3.08 35.42 9.42
N CYS A 356 -1.84 34.93 9.40
CA CYS A 356 -1.29 34.10 10.48
C CYS A 356 -0.53 34.89 11.57
N CYS A 357 -0.44 36.22 11.43
CA CYS A 357 0.16 37.12 12.40
C CYS A 357 -0.67 38.41 12.49
N GLY A 358 -1.90 38.29 13.00
CA GLY A 358 -2.78 39.43 13.27
C GLY A 358 -3.49 39.25 14.60
N THR A 359 -2.95 39.94 15.61
CA THR A 359 -3.44 40.21 16.99
C THR A 359 -3.87 39.05 17.87
#